data_AF-A0A059D1D4-F1
#
_entry.id   AF-A0A059D1D4-F1
#
_cell.length_a   1.000
_cell.length_b   1.000
_cell.length_c   1.000
_cell.angle_alpha   90.00
_cell.angle_beta   90.00
_cell.angle_gamma   90.00
#
_symmetry.space_group_name_H-M   'P 1'
#
loop_
_entity.id
_entity.type
_entity.pdbx_description
1 polymer ?
#
loop_
_entity_poly.entity_id
_entity_poly.type
_entity_poly.pdbx_seq_one_letter_code
_entity_poly.pdbx_strand_id
1 'polypeptide(L)'
;MSQASIKENEVDIVIGAIHPDLTSFMNGWRSVFSRFHLIIVKDPDLKQELNIPDGFDVDVYTKSDIDRVVGSSSISFSGYSCRYFGFLVSRKKYVVSIDDDCLPAQDSTGDFVDAVAQHIVNLTNPATPFFFNTLYDPYCKGADFVRGYPFSLRTGVACALSCGLWLNLADYDAPTQALKPGERNARYVDAVLTIPTGTLMPSVRLPRTATTAEDCVVEMAGAIKQQLGATDPVFARAAEAMVEWIRIWKAVGSGSPGK
;
A
#
# COMPACT_ATOMS: atom_id res chain seq x y z
N MET A 1 -22.26 -4.11 14.66
CA MET A 1 -20.88 -3.66 14.39
C MET A 1 -20.88 -2.15 14.36
N SER A 2 -20.03 -1.50 15.16
CA SER A 2 -19.86 -0.05 15.11
C SER A 2 -19.27 0.31 13.75
N GLN A 3 -19.81 1.31 13.05
CA GLN A 3 -19.06 1.94 11.96
C GLN A 3 -17.69 2.31 12.54
N ALA A 4 -16.61 1.82 11.93
CA ALA A 4 -15.28 2.30 12.27
C ALA A 4 -15.29 3.81 12.00
N SER A 5 -15.32 4.61 13.06
CA SER A 5 -15.17 6.05 12.94
C SER A 5 -13.73 6.29 12.51
N ILE A 6 -13.54 6.57 11.22
CA ILE A 6 -12.23 6.91 10.69
C ILE A 6 -11.79 8.19 11.36
N LYS A 7 -10.70 8.11 12.12
CA LYS A 7 -10.08 9.29 12.69
C LYS A 7 -9.11 9.83 11.65
N GLU A 8 -9.49 10.92 11.01
CA GLU A 8 -8.76 11.52 9.90
C GLU A 8 -7.30 11.85 10.29
N ASN A 9 -7.07 12.26 11.54
CA ASN A 9 -5.74 12.53 12.07
C ASN A 9 -4.86 11.28 12.32
N GLU A 10 -5.39 10.05 12.16
CA GLU A 10 -4.66 8.78 12.25
C GLU A 10 -4.22 8.25 10.88
N VAL A 11 -4.45 8.97 9.78
CA VAL A 11 -4.17 8.54 8.39
C VAL A 11 -3.26 9.55 7.69
N ASP A 12 -2.23 9.05 7.00
CA ASP A 12 -1.51 9.79 5.95
C ASP A 12 -1.80 9.15 4.59
N ILE A 13 -1.96 9.97 3.55
CA ILE A 13 -1.96 9.51 2.16
C ILE A 13 -0.60 9.84 1.55
N VAL A 14 0.09 8.83 1.02
CA VAL A 14 1.43 8.95 0.41
C VAL A 14 1.33 8.84 -1.11
N ILE A 15 1.81 9.86 -1.80
CA ILE A 15 1.83 9.95 -3.26
C ILE A 15 3.28 10.12 -3.72
N GLY A 16 3.74 9.23 -4.61
CA GLY A 16 4.98 9.43 -5.35
C GLY A 16 4.70 10.19 -6.63
N ALA A 17 5.11 11.45 -6.72
CA ALA A 17 4.84 12.32 -7.86
C ALA A 17 5.92 12.16 -8.92
N ILE A 18 5.62 11.38 -9.95
CA ILE A 18 6.44 11.15 -11.14
C ILE A 18 6.00 12.04 -12.32
N HIS A 19 4.79 12.61 -12.23
CA HIS A 19 4.27 13.60 -13.16
C HIS A 19 4.30 15.01 -12.54
N PRO A 20 4.63 16.06 -13.32
CA PRO A 20 4.77 17.41 -12.76
C PRO A 20 3.44 18.10 -12.48
N ASP A 21 2.37 17.76 -13.19
CA ASP A 21 1.06 18.39 -13.00
C ASP A 21 0.09 17.44 -12.30
N LEU A 22 -0.17 17.71 -11.02
CA LEU A 22 -1.07 16.92 -10.18
C LEU A 22 -2.49 17.49 -10.16
N THR A 23 -2.78 18.55 -10.94
CA THR A 23 -4.06 19.28 -10.88
C THR A 23 -5.27 18.38 -11.13
N SER A 24 -5.26 17.60 -12.21
CA SER A 24 -6.38 16.73 -12.56
C SER A 24 -6.57 15.61 -11.52
N PHE A 25 -5.47 14.96 -11.15
CA PHE A 25 -5.43 13.88 -10.15
C PHE A 25 -5.98 14.33 -8.80
N MET A 26 -5.42 15.40 -8.21
CA MET A 26 -5.82 15.85 -6.89
C MET A 26 -7.24 16.42 -6.86
N ASN A 27 -7.68 17.09 -7.93
CA ASN A 27 -9.06 17.53 -8.03
C ASN A 27 -10.04 16.36 -8.17
N GLY A 28 -9.66 15.30 -8.89
CA GLY A 28 -10.44 14.06 -8.98
C GLY A 28 -10.67 13.44 -7.60
N TRP A 29 -9.66 13.44 -6.75
CA TRP A 29 -9.71 12.92 -5.38
C TRP A 29 -10.19 13.91 -4.32
N ARG A 30 -10.63 15.12 -4.69
CA ARG A 30 -10.85 16.23 -3.73
C ARG A 30 -11.77 15.88 -2.56
N SER A 31 -12.82 15.09 -2.80
CA SER A 31 -13.76 14.64 -1.74
C SER A 31 -13.11 13.76 -0.67
N VAL A 32 -12.01 13.07 -1.01
CA VAL A 32 -11.23 12.22 -0.11
C VAL A 32 -10.02 12.96 0.42
N PHE A 33 -9.19 13.52 -0.46
CA PHE A 33 -7.89 14.12 -0.08
C PHE A 33 -8.02 15.33 0.83
N SER A 34 -9.10 16.13 0.71
CA SER A 34 -9.30 17.30 1.58
C SER A 34 -9.52 16.95 3.07
N ARG A 35 -9.76 15.67 3.38
CA ARG A 35 -9.99 15.18 4.75
C ARG A 35 -8.72 14.73 5.45
N PHE A 36 -7.66 14.44 4.71
CA PHE A 36 -6.47 13.77 5.23
C PHE A 36 -5.20 14.59 4.96
N HIS A 37 -4.18 14.36 5.77
CA HIS A 37 -2.85 14.89 5.50
C HIS A 37 -2.20 14.10 4.35
N LEU A 38 -1.57 14.81 3.43
CA LEU A 38 -0.93 14.26 2.23
C LEU A 38 0.59 14.41 2.33
N ILE A 39 1.30 13.32 2.05
CA ILE A 39 2.75 13.31 1.87
C ILE A 39 3.02 13.10 0.39
N ILE A 40 3.49 14.13 -0.29
CA ILE A 40 3.89 14.07 -1.70
C ILE A 40 5.41 13.97 -1.78
N VAL A 41 5.93 12.87 -2.31
CA VAL A 41 7.36 12.72 -2.58
C VAL A 41 7.58 12.99 -4.06
N LYS A 42 8.26 14.09 -4.38
CA LYS A 42 8.68 14.40 -5.75
C LYS A 42 9.74 13.41 -6.19
N ASP A 43 9.55 12.76 -7.33
CA ASP A 43 10.57 11.89 -7.92
C ASP A 43 11.90 12.68 -8.10
N PRO A 44 13.02 12.20 -7.53
CA PRO A 44 14.35 12.80 -7.70
C PRO A 44 14.78 12.99 -9.15
N ASP A 45 14.24 12.18 -10.08
CA ASP A 45 14.55 12.27 -11.51
C ASP A 45 13.65 13.28 -12.25
N LEU A 46 12.56 13.76 -11.62
CA LEU A 46 11.66 14.76 -12.18
C LEU A 46 12.26 16.17 -12.07
N LYS A 47 12.62 16.74 -13.22
CA LYS A 47 13.30 18.05 -13.30
C LYS A 47 12.35 19.23 -13.14
N GLN A 48 11.11 19.07 -13.59
CA GLN A 48 10.08 20.10 -13.54
C GLN A 48 9.63 20.32 -12.09
N GLU A 49 9.14 21.51 -11.80
CA GLU A 49 8.46 21.77 -10.52
C GLU A 49 7.07 21.14 -10.51
N LEU A 50 6.62 20.77 -9.31
CA LEU A 50 5.28 20.23 -9.13
C LEU A 50 4.25 21.36 -9.18
N ASN A 51 3.19 21.14 -9.94
CA ASN A 51 1.97 21.92 -9.90
C ASN A 51 0.94 21.20 -9.05
N ILE A 52 0.69 21.75 -7.86
CA ILE A 52 -0.22 21.21 -6.85
C ILE A 52 -1.36 22.23 -6.68
N PRO A 53 -2.63 21.84 -6.88
CA PRO A 53 -3.76 22.74 -6.68
C PRO A 53 -3.93 23.10 -5.19
N ASP A 54 -4.53 24.27 -4.92
CA ASP A 54 -4.79 24.72 -3.55
C ASP A 54 -5.89 23.90 -2.83
N GLY A 55 -5.90 24.02 -1.50
CA GLY A 55 -6.95 23.49 -0.63
C GLY A 55 -6.71 22.07 -0.12
N PHE A 56 -5.46 21.65 -0.02
CA PHE A 56 -5.03 20.38 0.56
C PHE A 56 -4.00 20.62 1.68
N ASP A 57 -4.05 19.79 2.72
CA ASP A 57 -3.03 19.73 3.77
C ASP A 57 -1.89 18.83 3.28
N VAL A 58 -0.78 19.42 2.85
CA VAL A 58 0.27 18.71 2.11
C VAL A 58 1.68 19.08 2.56
N ASP A 59 2.48 18.05 2.82
CA ASP A 59 3.93 18.14 2.91
C ASP A 59 4.56 17.59 1.62
N VAL A 60 5.45 18.39 1.01
CA VAL A 60 6.16 18.01 -0.21
C VAL A 60 7.64 17.74 0.12
N TYR A 61 8.10 16.55 -0.23
CA TYR A 61 9.49 16.13 -0.06
C TYR A 61 10.21 16.04 -1.38
N THR A 62 11.43 16.57 -1.40
CA THR A 62 12.31 16.60 -2.58
C THR A 62 13.50 15.68 -2.42
N LYS A 63 14.30 15.53 -3.49
CA LYS A 63 15.60 14.85 -3.42
C LYS A 63 16.47 15.35 -2.27
N SER A 64 16.51 16.65 -2.03
CA SER A 64 17.33 17.22 -0.94
C SER A 64 16.85 16.79 0.44
N ASP A 65 15.55 16.56 0.62
CA ASP A 65 15.00 16.06 1.88
C ASP A 65 15.31 14.56 2.06
N ILE A 66 15.21 13.79 0.98
CA ILE A 66 15.61 12.37 0.95
C ILE A 66 17.09 12.25 1.32
N ASP A 67 17.97 12.98 0.63
CA ASP A 67 19.42 12.96 0.88
C ASP A 67 19.76 13.37 2.31
N ARG A 68 19.01 14.32 2.89
CA ARG A 68 19.20 14.79 4.28
C ARG A 68 18.82 13.73 5.32
N VAL A 69 17.74 12.99 5.09
CA VAL A 69 17.20 12.01 6.05
C VAL A 69 17.86 10.64 5.89
N VAL A 70 18.06 10.19 4.65
CA VAL A 70 18.62 8.86 4.34
C VAL A 70 20.14 8.89 4.37
N GLY A 71 20.77 10.00 3.98
CA GLY A 71 22.22 10.10 3.83
C GLY A 71 22.74 9.27 2.65
N SER A 72 23.98 8.78 2.76
CA SER A 72 24.57 7.90 1.74
C SER A 72 23.94 6.51 1.83
N SER A 73 23.20 6.11 0.79
CA SER A 73 22.60 4.78 0.67
C SER A 73 22.71 4.25 -0.76
N SER A 74 22.65 2.92 -0.89
CA SER A 74 22.56 2.23 -2.19
C SER A 74 21.13 2.17 -2.74
N ILE A 75 20.11 2.53 -1.96
CA ILE A 75 18.71 2.54 -2.40
C ILE A 75 18.46 3.78 -3.27
N SER A 76 17.94 3.56 -4.48
CA SER A 76 17.39 4.62 -5.31
C SER A 76 15.94 4.86 -4.94
N PHE A 77 15.61 6.09 -4.53
CA PHE A 77 14.24 6.54 -4.29
C PHE A 77 13.66 7.25 -5.52
N SER A 78 13.73 6.63 -6.70
CA SER A 78 13.28 7.26 -7.96
C SER A 78 12.16 6.50 -8.67
N GLY A 79 11.46 7.18 -9.58
CA GLY A 79 10.23 6.70 -10.18
C GLY A 79 9.19 6.36 -9.09
N TYR A 80 8.44 5.28 -9.29
CA TYR A 80 7.42 4.85 -8.32
C TYR A 80 7.98 4.54 -6.92
N SER A 81 9.27 4.23 -6.79
CA SER A 81 9.89 3.89 -5.50
C SER A 81 10.11 5.10 -4.59
N CYS A 82 10.03 6.33 -5.10
CA CYS A 82 10.18 7.53 -4.28
C CYS A 82 9.19 7.58 -3.11
N ARG A 83 7.98 7.03 -3.29
CA ARG A 83 6.94 6.93 -2.25
C ARG A 83 7.38 6.21 -0.98
N TYR A 84 8.37 5.31 -1.07
CA TYR A 84 8.89 4.62 0.11
C TYR A 84 9.47 5.60 1.12
N PHE A 85 9.98 6.75 0.66
CA PHE A 85 10.37 7.83 1.56
C PHE A 85 9.17 8.35 2.38
N GLY A 86 7.98 8.43 1.77
CA GLY A 86 6.75 8.80 2.47
C GLY A 86 6.38 7.79 3.57
N PHE A 87 6.59 6.50 3.34
CA PHE A 87 6.40 5.46 4.37
C PHE A 87 7.41 5.59 5.51
N LEU A 88 8.62 6.03 5.20
CA LEU A 88 9.69 6.22 6.16
C LEU A 88 9.43 7.41 7.11
N VAL A 89 8.85 8.49 6.61
CA VAL A 89 8.61 9.73 7.39
C VAL A 89 7.23 9.78 8.05
N SER A 90 6.24 9.05 7.53
CA SER A 90 4.91 8.98 8.15
C SER A 90 4.98 8.39 9.56
N ARG A 91 4.18 8.98 10.46
CA ARG A 91 4.03 8.53 11.87
C ARG A 91 2.60 8.14 12.20
N LYS A 92 1.73 8.13 11.18
CA LYS A 92 0.32 7.85 11.35
C LYS A 92 0.10 6.36 11.51
N LYS A 93 -1.04 6.01 12.09
CA LYS A 93 -1.42 4.62 12.33
C LYS A 93 -1.71 3.90 11.02
N TYR A 94 -2.29 4.61 10.06
CA TYR A 94 -2.58 4.10 8.73
C TYR A 94 -1.85 4.94 7.68
N VAL A 95 -1.27 4.26 6.71
CA VAL A 95 -0.67 4.87 5.53
C VAL A 95 -1.35 4.27 4.32
N VAL A 96 -1.95 5.13 3.48
CA VAL A 96 -2.56 4.73 2.21
C VAL A 96 -1.71 5.28 1.09
N SER A 97 -1.27 4.44 0.15
CA SER A 97 -0.51 4.89 -1.01
C SER A 97 -1.39 4.93 -2.25
N ILE A 98 -1.30 6.00 -3.02
CA ILE A 98 -2.05 6.20 -4.26
C ILE A 98 -1.09 6.70 -5.34
N ASP A 99 -1.17 6.11 -6.53
CA ASP A 99 -0.37 6.53 -7.69
C ASP A 99 -0.88 7.87 -8.23
N ASP A 100 0.02 8.73 -8.69
CA ASP A 100 -0.30 10.09 -9.12
C ASP A 100 -1.07 10.15 -10.45
N ASP A 101 -1.27 9.01 -11.11
CA ASP A 101 -2.05 8.82 -12.33
C ASP A 101 -3.32 7.98 -12.12
N CYS A 102 -3.65 7.61 -10.88
CA CYS A 102 -4.86 6.86 -10.54
C CYS A 102 -5.99 7.80 -10.13
N LEU A 103 -7.14 7.75 -10.82
CA LEU A 103 -8.36 8.48 -10.44
C LEU A 103 -9.29 7.61 -9.58
N PRO A 104 -10.17 8.21 -8.75
CA PRO A 104 -11.11 7.44 -7.95
C PRO A 104 -12.06 6.64 -8.84
N ALA A 105 -12.26 5.37 -8.49
CA ALA A 105 -13.26 4.52 -9.13
C ALA A 105 -14.68 5.00 -8.78
N GLN A 106 -15.62 4.74 -9.68
CA GLN A 106 -17.05 4.90 -9.43
C GLN A 106 -17.71 3.54 -9.19
N ASP A 107 -18.66 3.49 -8.27
CA ASP A 107 -19.48 2.31 -8.02
C ASP A 107 -20.61 2.17 -9.05
N SER A 108 -21.49 1.19 -8.84
CA SER A 108 -22.62 0.93 -9.74
C SER A 108 -23.69 2.04 -9.74
N THR A 109 -23.70 2.95 -8.75
CA THR A 109 -24.60 4.12 -8.71
C THR A 109 -23.96 5.35 -9.34
N GLY A 110 -22.68 5.28 -9.72
CA GLY A 110 -21.90 6.37 -10.28
C GLY A 110 -21.25 7.27 -9.23
N ASP A 111 -21.32 6.88 -7.96
CA ASP A 111 -20.71 7.60 -6.85
C ASP A 111 -19.23 7.20 -6.72
N PHE A 112 -18.38 8.15 -6.34
CA PHE A 112 -16.96 7.85 -6.12
C PHE A 112 -16.76 6.96 -4.89
N VAL A 113 -15.97 5.91 -5.07
CA VAL A 113 -15.59 4.98 -4.01
C VAL A 113 -14.60 5.67 -3.07
N ASP A 114 -14.95 5.77 -1.79
CA ASP A 114 -14.01 6.17 -0.73
C ASP A 114 -13.09 4.99 -0.38
N ALA A 115 -12.05 4.81 -1.20
CA ALA A 115 -11.09 3.72 -1.05
C ALA A 115 -10.36 3.75 0.31
N VAL A 116 -10.05 4.94 0.84
CA VAL A 116 -9.40 5.12 2.14
C VAL A 116 -10.31 4.57 3.24
N ALA A 117 -11.59 4.96 3.23
CA ALA A 117 -12.55 4.44 4.19
C ALA A 117 -12.71 2.92 4.10
N GLN A 118 -12.83 2.39 2.88
CA GLN A 118 -12.99 0.96 2.67
C GLN A 118 -11.80 0.16 3.20
N HIS A 119 -10.56 0.60 2.94
CA HIS A 119 -9.37 -0.07 3.45
C HIS A 119 -9.28 -0.02 4.98
N ILE A 120 -9.62 1.10 5.61
CA ILE A 120 -9.62 1.21 7.08
C ILE A 120 -10.70 0.31 7.70
N VAL A 121 -11.88 0.24 7.08
CA VAL A 121 -12.94 -0.69 7.51
C VAL A 121 -12.45 -2.14 7.40
N ASN A 122 -11.82 -2.52 6.30
CA ASN A 122 -11.26 -3.87 6.11
C ASN A 122 -10.19 -4.20 7.17
N LEU A 123 -9.32 -3.25 7.51
CA LEU A 123 -8.27 -3.44 8.53
C LEU A 123 -8.82 -3.50 9.96
N THR A 124 -9.99 -2.93 10.22
CA THR A 124 -10.58 -2.86 11.57
C THR A 124 -11.64 -3.93 11.81
N ASN A 125 -12.17 -4.54 10.75
CA ASN A 125 -13.09 -5.66 10.83
C ASN A 125 -12.33 -7.01 10.85
N PRO A 126 -12.93 -8.05 11.47
CA PRO A 126 -12.41 -9.39 11.34
C PRO A 126 -12.43 -9.85 9.88
N ALA A 127 -11.51 -10.75 9.54
CA ALA A 127 -11.43 -11.44 8.26
C ALA A 127 -11.85 -12.91 8.44
N THR A 128 -12.29 -13.58 7.37
CA THR A 128 -12.66 -15.01 7.44
C THR A 128 -11.40 -15.90 7.44
N PRO A 129 -11.25 -16.89 8.34
CA PRO A 129 -10.00 -17.64 8.50
C PRO A 129 -9.67 -18.54 7.31
N PHE A 130 -10.28 -19.72 7.19
CA PHE A 130 -10.09 -20.68 6.08
C PHE A 130 -11.44 -21.21 5.55
N PHE A 131 -12.50 -20.43 5.73
CA PHE A 131 -13.83 -20.72 5.24
C PHE A 131 -14.34 -19.55 4.42
N PHE A 132 -14.74 -19.81 3.18
CA PHE A 132 -15.20 -18.78 2.25
C PHE A 132 -16.71 -18.55 2.42
N ASN A 133 -17.12 -17.29 2.58
CA ASN A 133 -18.53 -16.94 2.50
C ASN A 133 -18.93 -16.75 1.03
N THR A 134 -19.91 -17.51 0.58
CA THR A 134 -20.28 -17.57 -0.85
C THR A 134 -21.26 -16.49 -1.29
N LEU A 135 -21.81 -15.68 -0.38
CA LEU A 135 -22.75 -14.61 -0.75
C LEU A 135 -22.13 -13.21 -0.72
N TYR A 136 -21.42 -12.88 0.35
CA TYR A 136 -20.85 -11.55 0.61
C TYR A 136 -19.86 -11.63 1.78
N ASP A 137 -19.16 -10.53 2.06
CA ASP A 137 -18.39 -10.38 3.30
C ASP A 137 -19.33 -10.47 4.53
N PRO A 138 -19.21 -11.50 5.41
CA PRO A 138 -20.09 -11.66 6.57
C PRO A 138 -19.91 -10.56 7.63
N TYR A 139 -18.85 -9.75 7.55
CA TYR A 139 -18.55 -8.69 8.51
C TYR A 139 -19.00 -7.30 8.05
N CYS A 140 -19.66 -7.19 6.90
CA CYS A 140 -20.26 -5.93 6.48
C CYS A 140 -21.59 -5.66 7.20
N LYS A 141 -22.04 -4.40 7.20
CA LYS A 141 -23.29 -4.00 7.89
C LYS A 141 -24.49 -4.63 7.20
N GLY A 142 -25.31 -5.35 7.96
CA GLY A 142 -26.53 -5.99 7.45
C GLY A 142 -26.29 -7.36 6.82
N ALA A 143 -25.07 -7.88 6.87
CA ALA A 143 -24.74 -9.25 6.47
C ALA A 143 -25.01 -10.26 7.59
N ASP A 144 -25.29 -11.50 7.18
CA ASP A 144 -25.43 -12.67 8.04
C ASP A 144 -24.44 -13.77 7.65
N PHE A 145 -24.12 -14.66 8.59
CA PHE A 145 -23.36 -15.87 8.27
C PHE A 145 -24.23 -16.85 7.50
N VAL A 146 -23.74 -17.30 6.34
CA VAL A 146 -24.42 -18.32 5.52
C VAL A 146 -24.58 -19.64 6.26
N ARG A 147 -25.60 -20.41 5.86
CA ARG A 147 -25.79 -21.78 6.34
C ARG A 147 -24.53 -22.61 6.12
N GLY A 148 -24.14 -23.37 7.15
CA GLY A 148 -22.94 -24.21 7.12
C GLY A 148 -21.66 -23.50 7.58
N TYR A 149 -21.67 -22.17 7.77
CA TYR A 149 -20.53 -21.47 8.35
C TYR A 149 -20.35 -21.88 9.83
N PRO A 150 -19.22 -22.51 10.21
CA PRO A 150 -19.02 -23.02 11.55
C PRO A 150 -19.09 -21.92 12.61
N PHE A 151 -19.86 -22.14 13.68
CA PHE A 151 -20.02 -21.16 14.76
C PHE A 151 -18.69 -20.77 15.40
N SER A 152 -17.75 -21.72 15.52
CA SER A 152 -16.41 -21.50 16.07
C SER A 152 -15.54 -20.55 15.25
N LEU A 153 -15.89 -20.28 13.99
CA LEU A 153 -15.12 -19.40 13.10
C LEU A 153 -15.75 -18.00 12.94
N ARG A 154 -16.94 -17.77 13.51
CA ARG A 154 -17.71 -16.53 13.30
C ARG A 154 -17.11 -15.29 13.98
N THR A 155 -16.20 -15.47 14.93
CA THR A 155 -15.45 -14.36 15.53
C THR A 155 -14.38 -13.80 14.58
N GLY A 156 -14.02 -14.54 13.53
CA GLY A 156 -13.01 -14.15 12.56
C GLY A 156 -11.59 -14.12 13.10
N VAL A 157 -10.69 -13.59 12.28
CA VAL A 157 -9.27 -13.36 12.59
C VAL A 157 -8.89 -11.92 12.25
N ALA A 158 -7.78 -11.42 12.78
CA ALA A 158 -7.31 -10.08 12.47
C ALA A 158 -6.92 -9.95 10.98
N CYS A 159 -7.31 -8.85 10.34
CA CYS A 159 -6.84 -8.49 9.01
C CYS A 159 -5.42 -7.90 9.10
N ALA A 160 -4.47 -8.49 8.39
CA ALA A 160 -3.07 -8.03 8.39
C ALA A 160 -2.76 -7.02 7.27
N LEU A 161 -3.44 -7.15 6.12
CA LEU A 161 -3.23 -6.33 4.93
C LEU A 161 -4.56 -6.19 4.18
N SER A 162 -4.88 -4.97 3.78
CA SER A 162 -5.95 -4.70 2.82
C SER A 162 -5.33 -4.08 1.57
N CYS A 163 -5.36 -4.79 0.45
CA CYS A 163 -4.89 -4.32 -0.84
C CYS A 163 -6.06 -4.21 -1.83
N GLY A 164 -5.99 -3.21 -2.71
CA GLY A 164 -6.92 -3.02 -3.81
C GLY A 164 -6.24 -3.33 -5.15
N LEU A 165 -7.06 -3.54 -6.18
CA LEU A 165 -6.60 -3.57 -7.58
C LEU A 165 -7.08 -2.31 -8.28
N TRP A 166 -6.37 -1.89 -9.33
CA TRP A 166 -6.77 -0.78 -10.17
C TRP A 166 -7.62 -1.23 -11.38
N LEU A 167 -8.45 -0.32 -11.87
CA LEU A 167 -9.16 -0.46 -13.14
C LEU A 167 -8.25 -0.04 -14.29
N ASN A 168 -8.63 -0.38 -15.52
CA ASN A 168 -7.98 -0.01 -16.76
C ASN A 168 -6.70 -0.79 -17.06
N LEU A 169 -5.62 -0.67 -16.28
CA LEU A 169 -4.42 -1.49 -16.53
C LEU A 169 -4.56 -2.86 -15.86
N ALA A 170 -4.36 -3.95 -16.61
CA ALA A 170 -4.32 -5.27 -15.98
C ALA A 170 -3.05 -5.37 -15.12
N ASP A 171 -3.17 -5.83 -13.88
CA ASP A 171 -2.03 -6.05 -12.97
C ASP A 171 -1.33 -7.38 -13.30
N TYR A 172 -0.67 -7.40 -14.46
CA TYR A 172 0.10 -8.54 -14.93
C TYR A 172 1.52 -8.54 -14.37
N ASP A 173 2.14 -9.72 -14.31
CA ASP A 173 3.60 -9.80 -14.14
C ASP A 173 4.31 -8.99 -15.22
N ALA A 174 5.48 -8.44 -14.90
CA ALA A 174 6.19 -7.52 -15.80
C ALA A 174 6.42 -8.07 -17.21
N PRO A 175 6.86 -9.33 -17.41
CA PRO A 175 6.92 -9.95 -18.74
C PRO A 175 5.59 -9.96 -19.49
N THR A 176 4.52 -10.40 -18.84
CA THR A 176 3.18 -10.47 -19.45
C THR A 176 2.68 -9.06 -19.79
N GLN A 177 2.89 -8.08 -18.91
CA GLN A 177 2.54 -6.68 -19.16
C GLN A 177 3.29 -6.10 -20.37
N ALA A 178 4.58 -6.45 -20.53
CA ALA A 178 5.38 -6.02 -21.67
C ALA A 178 4.90 -6.63 -23.01
N LEU A 179 4.35 -7.86 -22.98
CA LEU A 179 3.78 -8.52 -24.15
C LEU A 179 2.36 -8.06 -24.48
N LYS A 180 1.65 -7.46 -23.52
CA LYS A 180 0.25 -7.03 -23.64
C LYS A 180 0.04 -5.55 -23.28
N PRO A 181 0.81 -4.61 -23.88
CA PRO A 181 0.81 -3.21 -23.45
C PRO A 181 -0.52 -2.47 -23.67
N GLY A 182 -1.37 -2.99 -24.58
CA GLY A 182 -2.68 -2.43 -24.90
C GLY A 182 -3.86 -3.10 -24.20
N GLU A 183 -3.65 -4.20 -23.48
CA GLU A 183 -4.75 -4.90 -22.80
C GLU A 183 -5.26 -4.08 -21.62
N ARG A 184 -6.58 -3.99 -21.48
CA ARG A 184 -7.23 -3.20 -20.43
C ARG A 184 -8.35 -3.99 -19.76
N ASN A 185 -8.47 -3.91 -18.44
CA ASN A 185 -9.64 -4.39 -17.71
C ASN A 185 -10.73 -3.31 -17.70
N ALA A 186 -11.88 -3.62 -18.30
CA ALA A 186 -13.02 -2.69 -18.40
C ALA A 186 -14.07 -2.85 -17.30
N ARG A 187 -13.87 -3.80 -16.36
CA ARG A 187 -14.81 -4.08 -15.28
C ARG A 187 -14.07 -4.28 -13.99
N TYR A 188 -14.56 -3.62 -12.95
CA TYR A 188 -14.18 -3.87 -11.57
C TYR A 188 -14.89 -5.14 -11.08
N VAL A 189 -14.17 -6.00 -10.36
CA VAL A 189 -14.78 -7.07 -9.59
C VAL A 189 -15.06 -6.47 -8.21
N ASP A 190 -16.31 -6.12 -7.96
CA ASP A 190 -16.74 -5.65 -6.64
C ASP A 190 -16.86 -6.83 -5.68
N ALA A 191 -15.71 -7.22 -5.12
CA ALA A 191 -15.61 -8.30 -4.18
C ALA A 191 -14.56 -8.00 -3.12
N VAL A 192 -15.00 -8.00 -1.85
CA VAL A 192 -14.10 -8.08 -0.70
C VAL A 192 -13.91 -9.55 -0.39
N LEU A 193 -12.76 -10.10 -0.78
CA LEU A 193 -12.40 -11.49 -0.52
C LEU A 193 -11.33 -11.55 0.56
N THR A 194 -11.61 -12.24 1.66
CA THR A 194 -10.54 -12.61 2.57
C THR A 194 -9.74 -13.73 1.95
N ILE A 195 -8.42 -13.57 1.88
CA ILE A 195 -7.50 -14.59 1.43
C ILE A 195 -6.79 -15.22 2.64
N PRO A 196 -7.08 -16.50 2.98
CA PRO A 196 -6.38 -17.21 4.03
C PRO A 196 -4.89 -17.30 3.72
N THR A 197 -4.03 -17.00 4.70
CA THR A 197 -2.58 -17.17 4.58
C THR A 197 -2.23 -18.60 4.18
N GLY A 198 -1.39 -18.76 3.16
CA GLY A 198 -0.91 -20.06 2.69
C GLY A 198 -1.91 -20.88 1.87
N THR A 199 -3.11 -20.34 1.56
CA THR A 199 -4.08 -21.01 0.66
C THR A 199 -4.07 -20.42 -0.74
N LEU A 200 -4.34 -19.11 -0.88
CA LEU A 200 -4.37 -18.42 -2.19
C LEU A 200 -3.34 -17.29 -2.30
N MET A 201 -2.65 -16.96 -1.20
CA MET A 201 -1.53 -16.03 -1.19
C MET A 201 -0.25 -16.82 -0.88
N PRO A 202 0.74 -16.86 -1.79
CA PRO A 202 2.05 -17.39 -1.48
C PRO A 202 2.61 -16.69 -0.25
N SER A 203 2.95 -17.45 0.79
CA SER A 203 3.53 -16.92 2.02
C SER A 203 4.91 -17.51 2.26
N VAL A 204 5.89 -16.66 2.56
CA VAL A 204 7.21 -17.13 3.03
C VAL A 204 7.05 -17.72 4.43
N ARG A 205 7.65 -18.89 4.66
CA ARG A 205 7.75 -19.47 6.01
C ARG A 205 8.95 -18.86 6.72
N LEU A 206 8.68 -18.06 7.74
CA LEU A 206 9.72 -17.43 8.56
C LEU A 206 9.99 -18.26 9.82
N PRO A 207 11.23 -18.27 10.33
CA PRO A 207 11.55 -18.97 11.56
C PRO A 207 10.82 -18.32 12.75
N ARG A 208 10.46 -19.12 13.77
CA ARG A 208 9.78 -18.62 14.98
C ARG A 208 10.61 -17.60 15.78
N THR A 209 11.91 -17.52 15.50
CA THR A 209 12.83 -16.53 16.08
C THR A 209 12.72 -15.15 15.46
N ALA A 210 12.17 -15.03 14.24
CA ALA A 210 11.86 -13.74 13.64
C ALA A 210 10.58 -13.19 14.26
N THR A 211 10.74 -12.30 15.25
CA THR A 211 9.64 -11.80 16.09
C THR A 211 9.35 -10.32 15.86
N THR A 212 10.22 -9.64 15.11
CA THR A 212 10.06 -8.23 14.71
C THR A 212 9.88 -8.13 13.19
N ALA A 213 9.36 -7.00 12.71
CA ALA A 213 9.23 -6.75 11.28
C ALA A 213 10.62 -6.74 10.60
N GLU A 214 11.63 -6.23 11.29
CA GLU A 214 13.00 -6.17 10.82
C GLU A 214 13.64 -7.55 10.68
N ASP A 215 13.43 -8.44 11.66
CA ASP A 215 13.89 -9.83 11.55
C ASP A 215 13.24 -10.51 10.35
N CYS A 216 11.91 -10.33 10.19
CA CYS A 216 11.16 -10.91 9.08
C CYS A 216 11.69 -10.45 7.72
N VAL A 217 11.98 -9.15 7.55
CA VAL A 217 12.52 -8.61 6.29
C VAL A 217 13.93 -9.13 6.02
N VAL A 218 14.78 -9.23 7.05
CA VAL A 218 16.14 -9.77 6.90
C VAL A 218 16.12 -11.25 6.51
N GLU A 219 15.24 -12.05 7.13
CA GLU A 219 15.05 -13.47 6.77
C GLU A 219 14.54 -13.61 5.34
N MET A 220 13.56 -12.80 4.92
CA MET A 220 13.09 -12.77 3.54
C MET A 220 14.21 -12.40 2.56
N ALA A 221 15.00 -11.37 2.86
CA ALA A 221 16.12 -10.97 2.03
C ALA A 221 17.16 -12.09 1.88
N GLY A 222 17.48 -12.79 2.98
CA GLY A 222 18.35 -13.96 2.96
C GLY A 222 17.80 -15.07 2.07
N ALA A 223 16.51 -15.40 2.22
CA ALA A 223 15.85 -16.42 1.40
C ALA A 223 15.82 -16.05 -0.10
N ILE A 224 15.50 -14.80 -0.45
CA ILE A 224 15.51 -14.30 -1.83
C ILE A 224 16.93 -14.43 -2.42
N LYS A 225 17.95 -13.95 -1.70
CA LYS A 225 19.34 -14.01 -2.17
C LYS A 225 19.81 -15.44 -2.38
N GLN A 226 19.48 -16.34 -1.46
CA GLN A 226 19.91 -17.75 -1.54
C GLN A 226 19.18 -18.52 -2.64
N GLN A 227 17.87 -18.34 -2.78
CA GLN A 227 17.04 -19.17 -3.66
C GLN A 227 16.92 -18.60 -5.07
N LEU A 228 16.90 -17.27 -5.22
CA LEU A 228 16.65 -16.59 -6.50
C LEU A 228 17.85 -15.79 -7.00
N GLY A 229 18.83 -15.48 -6.14
CA GLY A 229 19.97 -14.63 -6.49
C GLY A 229 20.85 -15.20 -7.62
N ALA A 230 20.90 -16.53 -7.77
CA ALA A 230 21.61 -17.17 -8.88
C ALA A 230 20.80 -17.18 -10.19
N THR A 231 19.48 -17.01 -10.12
CA THR A 231 18.58 -17.01 -11.29
C THR A 231 18.67 -15.71 -12.06
N ASP A 232 18.65 -14.57 -11.35
CA ASP A 232 18.81 -13.25 -11.94
C ASP A 232 19.44 -12.28 -10.93
N PRO A 233 20.46 -11.49 -11.32
CA PRO A 233 21.08 -10.48 -10.46
C PRO A 233 20.11 -9.48 -9.82
N VAL A 234 18.93 -9.26 -10.40
CA VAL A 234 17.89 -8.41 -9.83
C VAL A 234 17.45 -8.87 -8.44
N PHE A 235 17.40 -10.18 -8.19
CA PHE A 235 17.00 -10.71 -6.88
C PHE A 235 18.07 -10.50 -5.82
N ALA A 236 19.35 -10.63 -6.21
CA ALA A 236 20.46 -10.33 -5.30
C ALA A 236 20.46 -8.83 -4.91
N ARG A 237 20.25 -7.94 -5.88
CA ARG A 237 20.11 -6.49 -5.63
C ARG A 237 18.88 -6.16 -4.77
N ALA A 238 17.75 -6.80 -5.03
CA ALA A 238 16.54 -6.62 -4.23
C ALA A 238 16.76 -7.03 -2.77
N ALA A 239 17.39 -8.18 -2.53
CA ALA A 239 17.74 -8.62 -1.18
C ALA A 239 18.69 -7.64 -0.46
N GLU A 240 19.70 -7.11 -1.16
CA GLU A 240 20.60 -6.09 -0.61
C GLU A 240 19.87 -4.79 -0.27
N ALA A 241 18.97 -4.33 -1.15
CA ALA A 241 18.13 -3.17 -0.90
C ALA A 241 17.18 -3.38 0.31
N MET A 242 16.63 -4.58 0.50
CA MET A 242 15.80 -4.90 1.67
C MET A 242 16.58 -4.81 2.99
N VAL A 243 17.83 -5.26 3.02
CA VAL A 243 18.68 -5.15 4.21
C VAL A 243 19.05 -3.69 4.48
N GLU A 244 19.41 -2.94 3.43
CA GLU A 244 19.70 -1.51 3.53
C GLU A 244 18.47 -0.72 3.97
N TRP A 245 17.26 -1.10 3.53
CA TRP A 245 16.01 -0.49 3.95
C TRP A 245 15.83 -0.59 5.47
N ILE A 246 16.09 -1.76 6.06
CA ILE A 246 16.02 -1.95 7.51
C ILE A 246 17.05 -1.08 8.24
N ARG A 247 18.25 -0.90 7.69
CA ARG A 247 19.27 -0.01 8.25
C ARG A 247 18.75 1.44 8.29
N ILE A 248 18.21 1.93 7.19
CA ILE A 248 17.65 3.29 7.09
C ILE A 248 16.47 3.46 8.04
N TRP A 249 15.53 2.50 8.02
CA TRP A 249 14.33 2.55 8.85
C TRP A 249 14.68 2.63 10.35
N LYS A 250 15.66 1.84 10.81
CA LYS A 250 16.16 1.92 12.18
C LYS A 250 16.83 3.25 12.48
N ALA A 251 17.63 3.79 11.56
CA ALA A 251 18.29 5.09 11.75
C ALA A 251 17.25 6.22 11.90
N VAL A 252 16.22 6.24 11.06
CA VAL A 252 15.14 7.23 11.13
C VAL A 252 14.26 7.02 12.36
N GLY A 253 13.95 5.77 12.73
CA GLY A 253 13.13 5.45 13.89
C GLY A 253 13.82 5.71 15.24
N SER A 254 15.14 5.56 15.31
CA SER A 254 15.96 5.85 16.50
C SER A 254 16.32 7.33 16.65
N GLY A 255 16.29 8.09 15.54
CA GLY A 255 16.33 9.55 15.56
C GLY A 255 15.02 10.11 16.12
N SER A 256 15.03 10.66 17.33
CA SER A 256 14.02 11.67 17.67
C SER A 256 14.21 12.83 16.69
N PRO A 257 13.25 13.17 15.81
CA PRO A 257 13.46 14.31 14.92
C PRO A 257 13.25 15.55 15.76
N GLY A 258 14.30 16.35 15.88
CA GLY A 258 14.16 17.73 16.28
C GLY A 258 13.35 18.45 15.21
N LYS A 259 12.11 18.80 15.58
CA LYS A 259 11.21 19.79 14.98
C LYS A 259 10.82 19.59 13.51
#